data_AF-A0A9W9ZAT0-F1
#
_entry.id   AF-A0A9W9ZAT0-F1
#
_cell.length_a   1.000
_cell.length_b   1.000
_cell.length_c   1.000
_cell.angle_alpha   90.00
_cell.angle_beta   90.00
_cell.angle_gamma   90.00
#
_symmetry.space_group_name_H-M   'P 1'
#
loop_
_entity.id
_entity.type
_entity.pdbx_description
1 polymer ?
#
loop_
_entity_poly.entity_id
_entity_poly.type
_entity_poly.pdbx_seq_one_letter_code
_entity_poly.pdbx_strand_id
1 'polypeptide(L)'
;MEIINGTIPVFAQWNYRILCHPLSRDIPLNRFRVVDDFLTRLPSGKKYEEQEITRAARFQLNPRDSDKWVEGFNNPRFTLLDEFMTAIPGKDNYQGNLTDEAFDLPAITIDPKKSGKLNAAYYNRWFKVLEKDAMGQSIRQRGYADENLFMAMTTQPRVAGMKLTTCKGSKWRPRCSTVGQKFSYAIPLEIIFMTPLNRWNPFNLEYKGSEKEAYGKTVFEDGRSGGRTPDKAYNGTNSKKYYQTPSAFFSGQEVSADAADTTRNSVGVLDKKGAVRITRASGTRIFFPLIDGVGVLRQRYPIMPVHGEGSPRTIRGSGVLPTEPPERPITLKMEDATRTPPGAHSHEITLTPDEVKLAKGKRQSFKKITTTGAGHQHTITVVWRKGHWMIQHCDDTDTGKYKCLDRHGKYLNEDINV
;
A
#
# COMPACT_ATOMS: atom_id res chain seq x y z
N MET A 1 -6.36 9.58 21.25
CA MET A 1 -6.49 8.23 20.66
C MET A 1 -6.92 7.33 21.81
N GLU A 2 -8.23 7.25 22.05
CA GLU A 2 -8.77 6.53 23.20
C GLU A 2 -8.83 5.02 22.93
N ILE A 3 -8.48 4.26 23.96
CA ILE A 3 -8.35 2.82 23.93
C ILE A 3 -9.69 2.22 24.36
N ILE A 4 -10.47 1.70 23.41
CA ILE A 4 -11.65 0.90 23.76
C ILE A 4 -11.12 -0.45 24.30
N ASN A 5 -11.49 -0.80 25.53
CA ASN A 5 -11.16 -2.06 26.24
C ASN A 5 -9.68 -2.30 26.62
N GLY A 6 -8.84 -1.27 26.74
CA GLY A 6 -7.44 -1.45 27.16
C GLY A 6 -6.54 -2.19 26.14
N THR A 7 -7.06 -2.50 24.94
CA THR A 7 -6.28 -3.09 23.85
C THR A 7 -5.70 -1.99 22.96
N ILE A 8 -4.38 -1.80 23.05
CA ILE A 8 -3.65 -0.90 22.15
C ILE A 8 -3.65 -1.53 20.75
N PRO A 9 -4.24 -0.89 19.72
CA PRO A 9 -4.16 -1.41 18.35
C PRO A 9 -2.70 -1.40 17.90
N VAL A 10 -2.18 -2.57 17.56
CA VAL A 10 -0.83 -2.71 17.01
C VAL A 10 -0.93 -2.47 15.50
N PHE A 11 -0.37 -1.37 15.03
CA PHE A 11 -0.32 -1.07 13.60
C PHE A 11 0.56 -2.11 12.89
N ALA A 12 0.00 -2.77 11.89
CA ALA A 12 0.76 -3.62 11.00
C ALA A 12 1.50 -2.77 9.97
N GLN A 13 2.81 -2.97 9.83
CA GLN A 13 3.59 -2.32 8.78
C GLN A 13 3.48 -3.12 7.48
N TRP A 14 2.84 -2.54 6.48
CA TRP A 14 2.95 -3.03 5.10
C TRP A 14 4.29 -2.61 4.53
N ASN A 15 5.18 -3.58 4.33
CA ASN A 15 6.45 -3.34 3.68
C ASN A 15 6.31 -3.63 2.20
N TYR A 16 6.31 -2.58 1.36
CA TYR A 16 6.52 -2.77 -0.07
C TYR A 16 7.98 -3.14 -0.29
N ARG A 17 8.22 -4.40 -0.66
CA ARG A 17 9.55 -4.88 -1.00
C ARG A 17 9.47 -5.69 -2.28
N ILE A 18 10.17 -5.23 -3.31
CA ILE A 18 10.41 -6.03 -4.51
C ILE A 18 11.42 -7.11 -4.11
N LEU A 19 10.91 -8.28 -3.73
CA LEU A 19 11.70 -9.48 -3.49
C LEU A 19 11.59 -10.34 -4.73
N CYS A 20 12.64 -10.34 -5.56
CA CYS A 20 12.72 -11.24 -6.70
C CYS A 20 13.04 -12.65 -6.18
N HIS A 21 12.06 -13.54 -6.20
CA HIS A 21 12.30 -14.97 -6.05
C HIS A 21 12.39 -15.59 -7.45
N PRO A 22 13.46 -16.32 -7.79
CA PRO A 22 13.54 -17.00 -9.07
C PRO A 22 12.45 -18.07 -9.13
N LEU A 23 11.60 -17.99 -10.14
CA LEU A 23 10.58 -19.02 -10.37
C LEU A 23 11.25 -20.29 -10.90
N SER A 24 10.62 -21.44 -10.65
CA SER A 24 11.10 -22.74 -11.14
C SER A 24 11.07 -22.88 -12.67
N ARG A 25 10.28 -22.03 -13.34
CA ARG A 25 10.13 -21.98 -14.80
C ARG A 25 9.78 -20.58 -15.27
N ASP A 26 10.08 -20.30 -16.53
CA ASP A 26 9.64 -19.09 -17.21
C ASP A 26 8.15 -19.17 -17.58
N ILE A 27 7.47 -18.03 -17.55
CA ILE A 27 6.03 -17.92 -17.87
C ILE A 27 5.88 -17.49 -19.33
N PRO A 28 5.21 -18.29 -20.17
CA PRO A 28 4.89 -17.87 -21.54
C PRO A 28 3.97 -16.64 -21.56
N LEU A 29 4.21 -15.70 -22.49
CA LEU A 29 3.46 -14.44 -22.55
C LEU A 29 1.96 -14.63 -22.85
N ASN A 30 1.59 -15.72 -23.54
CA ASN A 30 0.19 -16.08 -23.81
C ASN A 30 -0.61 -16.43 -22.54
N ARG A 31 0.06 -16.59 -21.38
CA ARG A 31 -0.58 -16.77 -20.07
C ARG A 31 -1.09 -15.47 -19.47
N PHE A 32 -0.76 -14.31 -20.06
CA PHE A 32 -1.28 -13.02 -19.62
C PHE A 32 -2.43 -12.57 -20.52
N ARG A 33 -3.48 -12.03 -19.88
CA ARG A 33 -4.59 -11.36 -20.57
C ARG A 33 -4.78 -10.00 -19.94
N VAL A 34 -4.98 -8.97 -20.76
CA VAL A 34 -5.29 -7.64 -20.26
C VAL A 34 -6.67 -7.67 -19.60
N VAL A 35 -6.79 -7.13 -18.40
CA VAL A 35 -8.10 -6.94 -17.76
C VAL A 35 -8.73 -5.71 -18.41
N ASP A 36 -10.01 -5.82 -18.81
CA ASP A 36 -10.76 -4.65 -19.29
C ASP A 36 -11.06 -3.73 -18.10
N ASP A 37 -10.12 -2.85 -17.80
CA ASP A 37 -10.24 -1.88 -16.72
C ASP A 37 -10.90 -0.60 -17.24
N PHE A 38 -12.20 -0.51 -17.01
CA PHE A 38 -13.01 0.65 -17.33
C PHE A 38 -12.50 1.95 -16.68
N LEU A 39 -11.92 1.90 -15.47
CA LEU A 39 -11.46 3.10 -14.77
C LEU A 39 -10.32 3.80 -15.51
N THR A 40 -9.45 3.03 -16.14
CA THR A 40 -8.33 3.58 -16.91
C THR A 40 -8.69 3.83 -18.36
N ARG A 41 -9.62 3.03 -18.93
CA ARG A 41 -10.01 3.10 -20.33
C ARG A 41 -11.06 4.17 -20.65
N LEU A 42 -12.11 4.33 -19.84
CA LEU A 42 -13.20 5.29 -20.09
C LEU A 42 -12.72 6.75 -20.12
N PRO A 43 -11.98 7.25 -19.10
CA PRO A 43 -11.56 8.66 -19.10
C PRO A 43 -10.60 8.99 -20.25
N SER A 44 -9.86 8.00 -20.74
CA SER A 44 -8.88 8.17 -21.82
C SER A 44 -9.43 7.84 -23.21
N GLY A 45 -10.67 7.37 -23.32
CA GLY A 45 -11.33 7.04 -24.59
C GLY A 45 -10.63 5.91 -25.39
N LYS A 46 -9.81 5.09 -24.73
CA LYS A 46 -8.96 4.10 -25.40
C LYS A 46 -9.73 2.84 -25.78
N LYS A 47 -9.29 2.16 -26.83
CA LYS A 47 -9.72 0.78 -27.14
C LYS A 47 -9.02 -0.24 -26.24
N TYR A 48 -9.59 -1.44 -26.14
CA TYR A 48 -9.01 -2.52 -25.35
C TYR A 48 -7.59 -2.91 -25.81
N GLU A 49 -7.38 -3.03 -27.12
CA GLU A 49 -6.08 -3.35 -27.74
C GLU A 49 -5.03 -2.26 -27.47
N GLU A 50 -5.45 -1.00 -27.52
CA GLU A 50 -4.59 0.15 -27.22
C GLU A 50 -4.21 0.20 -25.75
N GLN A 51 -5.03 -0.34 -24.85
CA GLN A 51 -4.75 -0.37 -23.41
C GLN A 51 -3.57 -1.30 -23.09
N GLU A 52 -3.38 -2.39 -23.84
CA GLU A 52 -2.29 -3.36 -23.63
C GLU A 52 -0.91 -2.70 -23.65
N ILE A 53 -0.70 -1.77 -24.59
CA ILE A 53 0.59 -1.07 -24.77
C ILE A 53 0.77 0.10 -23.79
N THR A 54 -0.14 0.28 -22.84
CA THR A 54 -0.05 1.35 -21.83
C THR A 54 0.56 0.84 -20.52
N ARG A 55 1.13 1.78 -19.75
CA ARG A 55 1.58 1.55 -18.38
C ARG A 55 0.41 1.28 -17.42
N ALA A 56 -0.77 1.80 -17.74
CA ALA A 56 -1.99 1.61 -16.97
C ALA A 56 -2.58 0.19 -17.14
N ALA A 57 -2.16 -0.55 -18.17
CA ALA A 57 -2.63 -1.92 -18.37
C ALA A 57 -2.40 -2.78 -17.12
N ARG A 58 -3.40 -3.62 -16.85
CA ARG A 58 -3.39 -4.62 -15.78
C ARG A 58 -3.60 -5.98 -16.42
N PHE A 59 -3.00 -7.00 -15.82
CA PHE A 59 -3.06 -8.35 -16.36
C PHE A 59 -3.67 -9.32 -15.36
N GLN A 60 -4.33 -10.31 -15.93
CA GLN A 60 -4.69 -11.53 -15.26
C GLN A 60 -3.76 -12.64 -15.75
N LEU A 61 -3.29 -13.48 -14.82
CA LEU A 61 -2.55 -14.69 -15.14
C LEU A 61 -3.54 -15.84 -15.33
N ASN A 62 -3.35 -16.66 -16.38
CA ASN A 62 -4.24 -17.78 -16.65
C ASN A 62 -4.22 -18.78 -15.47
N PRO A 63 -5.35 -18.99 -14.78
CA PRO A 63 -5.40 -19.89 -13.63
C PRO A 63 -5.05 -21.35 -13.95
N ARG A 64 -5.29 -21.80 -15.20
CA ARG A 64 -5.15 -23.21 -15.62
C ARG A 64 -3.81 -23.56 -16.23
N ASP A 65 -2.92 -22.58 -16.43
CA ASP A 65 -1.65 -22.76 -17.12
C ASP A 65 -1.80 -23.37 -18.54
N SER A 66 -2.84 -22.97 -19.28
CA SER A 66 -3.11 -23.40 -20.65
C SER A 66 -2.80 -22.30 -21.68
N ASP A 67 -2.47 -22.70 -22.91
CA ASP A 67 -2.29 -21.75 -24.03
C ASP A 67 -3.60 -21.07 -24.44
N LYS A 68 -4.73 -21.70 -24.12
CA LYS A 68 -6.07 -21.19 -24.40
C LYS A 68 -6.70 -20.64 -23.14
N TRP A 69 -7.30 -19.47 -23.26
CA TRP A 69 -8.17 -18.91 -22.25
C TRP A 69 -9.56 -19.53 -22.39
N VAL A 70 -10.14 -19.93 -21.27
CA VAL A 70 -11.50 -20.46 -21.23
C VAL A 70 -12.31 -19.51 -20.37
N GLU A 71 -13.38 -18.96 -20.94
CA GLU A 71 -14.31 -18.11 -20.19
C GLU A 71 -15.24 -18.97 -19.33
N GLY A 72 -15.54 -18.50 -18.11
CA GLY A 72 -16.52 -19.13 -17.21
C GLY A 72 -16.01 -19.40 -15.79
N PHE A 73 -16.94 -19.80 -14.90
CA PHE A 73 -16.73 -19.96 -13.45
C PHE A 73 -15.89 -21.18 -13.03
N ASN A 74 -15.27 -21.89 -13.98
CA ASN A 74 -14.60 -23.14 -13.69
C ASN A 74 -13.13 -22.90 -13.31
N ASN A 75 -12.95 -22.04 -12.30
CA ASN A 75 -11.64 -21.69 -11.74
C ASN A 75 -11.11 -22.88 -10.93
N PRO A 76 -9.92 -23.42 -11.27
CA PRO A 76 -9.32 -24.47 -10.47
C PRO A 76 -9.02 -23.93 -9.06
N ARG A 77 -9.27 -24.74 -8.04
CA ARG A 77 -8.99 -24.38 -6.63
C ARG A 77 -7.49 -24.14 -6.38
N PHE A 78 -6.63 -24.68 -7.23
CA PHE A 78 -5.20 -24.43 -7.26
C PHE A 78 -4.84 -23.83 -8.61
N THR A 79 -4.36 -22.59 -8.62
CA THR A 79 -4.06 -21.85 -9.84
C THR A 79 -2.56 -21.79 -10.11
N LEU A 80 -2.19 -21.37 -11.32
CA LEU A 80 -0.78 -21.09 -11.65
C LEU A 80 -0.13 -20.10 -10.67
N LEU A 81 -0.88 -19.11 -10.18
CA LEU A 81 -0.40 -18.17 -9.17
C LEU A 81 -0.12 -18.87 -7.82
N ASP A 82 -0.93 -19.85 -7.44
CA ASP A 82 -0.69 -20.67 -6.24
C ASP A 82 0.61 -21.47 -6.36
N GLU A 83 0.88 -22.05 -7.53
CA GLU A 83 2.13 -22.79 -7.79
C GLU A 83 3.37 -21.91 -7.54
N PHE A 84 3.33 -20.65 -7.99
CA PHE A 84 4.44 -19.72 -7.78
C PHE A 84 4.52 -19.21 -6.34
N MET A 85 3.40 -18.80 -5.75
CA MET A 85 3.42 -18.27 -4.38
C MET A 85 3.85 -19.34 -3.37
N THR A 86 3.49 -20.61 -3.58
CA THR A 86 3.94 -21.72 -2.72
C THR A 86 5.43 -22.03 -2.83
N ALA A 87 6.13 -21.53 -3.84
CA ALA A 87 7.59 -21.60 -3.93
C ALA A 87 8.28 -20.47 -3.16
N ILE A 88 7.59 -19.37 -2.89
CA ILE A 88 8.16 -18.19 -2.22
C ILE A 88 8.20 -18.42 -0.70
N PRO A 89 9.39 -18.34 -0.07
CA PRO A 89 9.49 -18.48 1.37
C PRO A 89 8.89 -17.27 2.10
N GLY A 90 8.28 -17.51 3.25
CA GLY A 90 7.85 -16.48 4.17
C GLY A 90 9.01 -15.84 4.94
N LYS A 91 8.70 -15.30 6.11
CA LYS A 91 9.70 -14.61 6.96
C LYS A 91 10.78 -15.55 7.52
N ASP A 92 10.53 -16.85 7.64
CA ASP A 92 11.53 -17.83 8.09
C ASP A 92 12.52 -18.25 6.98
N ASN A 93 12.40 -17.62 5.80
CA ASN A 93 13.30 -17.82 4.66
C ASN A 93 13.33 -19.28 4.18
N TYR A 94 14.28 -19.65 3.32
CA TYR A 94 14.35 -20.98 2.69
C TYR A 94 14.43 -22.17 3.66
N GLN A 95 14.92 -21.97 4.89
CA GLN A 95 15.03 -23.02 5.91
C GLN A 95 13.71 -23.28 6.65
N GLY A 96 12.68 -22.46 6.42
CA GLY A 96 11.38 -22.59 7.08
C GLY A 96 10.71 -23.93 6.75
N ASN A 97 10.47 -24.74 7.78
CA ASN A 97 9.65 -25.95 7.70
C ASN A 97 8.65 -25.93 8.86
N LEU A 98 7.48 -25.35 8.60
CA LEU A 98 6.41 -25.24 9.58
C LEU A 98 5.17 -25.92 9.04
N THR A 99 4.45 -26.62 9.90
CA THR A 99 3.16 -27.23 9.56
C THR A 99 2.07 -26.59 10.40
N ASP A 100 0.96 -26.25 9.76
CA ASP A 100 -0.22 -25.76 10.47
C ASP A 100 -0.98 -26.97 11.03
N GLU A 101 -0.81 -27.21 12.33
CA GLU A 101 -1.49 -28.28 13.07
C GLU A 101 -2.51 -27.71 14.07
N ALA A 102 -2.99 -26.48 13.83
CA ALA A 102 -3.96 -25.88 14.73
C ALA A 102 -5.24 -26.73 14.83
N PHE A 103 -5.75 -26.84 16.07
CA PHE A 103 -6.98 -27.59 16.40
C PHE A 103 -6.91 -29.10 16.11
N ASP A 104 -5.71 -29.70 16.09
CA ASP A 104 -5.48 -31.10 15.73
C ASP A 104 -5.86 -31.42 14.27
N LEU A 105 -5.91 -30.38 13.43
CA LEU A 105 -6.23 -30.48 12.00
C LEU A 105 -4.99 -30.15 11.17
N PRO A 106 -4.15 -31.13 10.84
CA PRO A 106 -2.96 -30.89 10.03
C PRO A 106 -3.38 -30.42 8.64
N ALA A 107 -2.82 -29.28 8.22
CA ALA A 107 -2.99 -28.76 6.87
C ALA A 107 -2.24 -29.65 5.86
N ILE A 108 -2.94 -30.06 4.81
CA ILE A 108 -2.47 -30.89 3.72
C ILE A 108 -2.44 -30.05 2.44
N THR A 109 -1.47 -30.31 1.57
CA THR A 109 -1.35 -29.62 0.28
C THR A 109 -2.52 -29.96 -0.65
N ILE A 110 -2.90 -28.99 -1.49
CA ILE A 110 -3.88 -29.16 -2.59
C ILE A 110 -3.17 -29.27 -3.94
N ASP A 111 -1.87 -28.99 -4.00
CA ASP A 111 -1.06 -29.11 -5.21
C ASP A 111 -1.18 -30.52 -5.80
N PRO A 112 -1.63 -30.68 -7.06
CA PRO A 112 -1.77 -32.00 -7.68
C PRO A 112 -0.43 -32.73 -7.84
N LYS A 113 0.71 -32.01 -7.84
CA LYS A 113 2.06 -32.57 -8.00
C LYS A 113 2.71 -32.99 -6.67
N LYS A 114 2.18 -32.53 -5.53
CA LYS A 114 2.75 -32.80 -4.20
C LYS A 114 1.72 -33.51 -3.33
N SER A 115 2.17 -34.46 -2.52
CA SER A 115 1.31 -35.11 -1.52
C SER A 115 1.93 -34.96 -0.13
N GLY A 116 1.08 -34.90 0.90
CA GLY A 116 1.51 -34.82 2.29
C GLY A 116 1.21 -33.49 2.99
N LYS A 117 1.85 -33.29 4.15
CA LYS A 117 1.66 -32.09 4.99
C LYS A 117 2.09 -30.84 4.23
N LEU A 118 1.29 -29.79 4.33
CA LEU A 118 1.58 -28.50 3.71
C LEU A 118 2.67 -27.78 4.53
N ASN A 119 3.76 -27.38 3.87
CA ASN A 119 4.72 -26.47 4.47
C ASN A 119 4.11 -25.07 4.54
N ALA A 120 3.62 -24.70 5.71
CA ALA A 120 3.01 -23.42 6.02
C ALA A 120 4.03 -22.29 6.16
N ALA A 121 5.35 -22.55 6.16
CA ALA A 121 6.36 -21.50 6.15
C ALA A 121 6.48 -20.77 4.79
N TYR A 122 5.89 -21.34 3.74
CA TYR A 122 5.81 -20.77 2.39
C TYR A 122 4.43 -20.17 2.15
N TYR A 123 4.35 -19.20 1.23
CA TYR A 123 3.10 -18.48 0.99
C TYR A 123 2.03 -19.38 0.34
N ASN A 124 0.93 -19.58 1.04
CA ASN A 124 -0.21 -20.33 0.55
C ASN A 124 -1.52 -19.63 0.94
N ARG A 125 -2.58 -19.89 0.17
CA ARG A 125 -3.94 -19.43 0.49
C ARG A 125 -4.91 -20.60 0.64
N TRP A 126 -4.73 -21.68 -0.12
CA TRP A 126 -5.58 -22.87 -0.04
C TRP A 126 -4.88 -23.99 0.73
N PHE A 127 -5.63 -24.70 1.57
CA PHE A 127 -5.17 -25.91 2.24
C PHE A 127 -6.33 -26.88 2.45
N LYS A 128 -6.01 -28.17 2.54
CA LYS A 128 -6.99 -29.23 2.81
C LYS A 128 -6.81 -29.73 4.24
N VAL A 129 -7.92 -30.07 4.89
CA VAL A 129 -7.94 -30.77 6.19
C VAL A 129 -8.65 -32.11 6.04
N LEU A 130 -8.32 -33.08 6.91
CA LEU A 130 -8.95 -34.41 6.88
C LEU A 130 -10.40 -34.38 7.39
N GLU A 131 -10.66 -33.60 8.45
CA GLU A 131 -12.00 -33.45 9.00
C GLU A 131 -12.82 -32.47 8.16
N LYS A 132 -13.96 -32.92 7.65
CA LYS A 132 -14.90 -32.08 6.92
C LYS A 132 -15.57 -31.11 7.91
N ASP A 133 -15.79 -29.87 7.48
CA ASP A 133 -16.57 -28.92 8.25
C ASP A 133 -18.07 -29.29 8.27
N ALA A 134 -18.86 -28.50 8.99
CA ALA A 134 -20.31 -28.69 9.10
C ALA A 134 -21.06 -28.60 7.76
N MET A 135 -20.43 -28.04 6.72
CA MET A 135 -20.94 -27.94 5.35
C MET A 135 -20.36 -29.04 4.43
N GLY A 136 -19.62 -30.01 4.98
CA GLY A 136 -19.01 -31.11 4.23
C GLY A 136 -17.75 -30.71 3.44
N GLN A 137 -17.23 -29.50 3.60
CA GLN A 137 -16.05 -29.01 2.90
C GLN A 137 -14.77 -29.38 3.67
N SER A 138 -13.78 -29.89 2.94
CA SER A 138 -12.46 -30.23 3.47
C SER A 138 -11.37 -29.26 2.99
N ILE A 139 -11.68 -28.42 2.01
CA ILE A 139 -10.77 -27.42 1.46
C ILE A 139 -11.13 -26.08 2.06
N ARG A 140 -10.12 -25.41 2.62
CA ARG A 140 -10.27 -24.13 3.31
C ARG A 140 -9.38 -23.08 2.63
N GLN A 141 -9.86 -21.84 2.65
CA GLN A 141 -9.13 -20.67 2.17
C GLN A 141 -8.67 -19.83 3.37
N ARG A 142 -7.43 -19.38 3.34
CA ARG A 142 -6.90 -18.34 4.22
C ARG A 142 -7.27 -16.97 3.64
N GLY A 143 -7.84 -16.08 4.44
CA GLY A 143 -8.19 -14.72 4.01
C GLY A 143 -9.67 -14.41 3.79
N TYR A 144 -10.57 -15.34 4.15
CA TYR A 144 -12.05 -15.20 4.26
C TYR A 144 -12.82 -14.86 2.97
N ALA A 145 -12.24 -14.09 2.04
CA ALA A 145 -12.79 -13.81 0.71
C ALA A 145 -11.75 -13.22 -0.28
N ASP A 146 -10.53 -12.87 0.16
CA ASP A 146 -9.55 -12.25 -0.74
C ASP A 146 -8.82 -13.34 -1.55
N GLU A 147 -9.02 -13.33 -2.86
CA GLU A 147 -8.32 -14.24 -3.77
C GLU A 147 -6.81 -13.95 -3.84
N ASN A 148 -6.36 -12.72 -3.62
CA ASN A 148 -4.95 -12.35 -3.82
C ASN A 148 -4.14 -12.30 -2.52
N LEU A 149 -4.74 -12.65 -1.39
CA LEU A 149 -4.05 -12.68 -0.11
C LEU A 149 -3.41 -14.05 0.14
N PHE A 150 -2.09 -14.06 0.26
CA PHE A 150 -1.31 -15.25 0.61
C PHE A 150 -0.73 -15.11 2.01
N MET A 151 -0.65 -16.22 2.73
CA MET A 151 -0.19 -16.26 4.12
C MET A 151 0.93 -17.28 4.29
N ALA A 152 1.91 -16.95 5.12
CA ALA A 152 2.99 -17.86 5.52
C ALA A 152 3.23 -17.75 7.02
N MET A 153 3.26 -18.89 7.71
CA MET A 153 3.63 -19.00 9.12
C MET A 153 5.08 -18.60 9.35
N THR A 154 5.37 -18.11 10.54
CA THR A 154 6.71 -17.68 10.92
C THR A 154 6.97 -17.88 12.40
N THR A 155 8.22 -18.16 12.76
CA THR A 155 8.67 -18.20 14.16
C THR A 155 9.25 -16.86 14.63
N GLN A 156 9.42 -15.88 13.72
CA GLN A 156 10.09 -14.62 14.03
C GLN A 156 9.47 -13.90 15.24
N PRO A 157 10.30 -13.45 16.21
CA PRO A 157 9.80 -12.75 17.40
C PRO A 157 9.22 -11.37 17.07
N ARG A 158 9.68 -10.73 15.99
CA ARG A 158 9.22 -9.40 15.54
C ARG A 158 7.85 -9.41 14.86
N VAL A 159 7.30 -10.58 14.57
CA VAL A 159 5.96 -10.73 13.98
C VAL A 159 4.96 -11.00 15.10
N ALA A 160 3.91 -10.19 15.15
CA ALA A 160 2.83 -10.35 16.12
C ALA A 160 2.10 -11.69 15.90
N GLY A 161 1.88 -12.42 16.99
CA GLY A 161 1.13 -13.67 16.97
C GLY A 161 -0.29 -13.48 17.46
N MET A 162 -1.20 -14.28 16.91
CA MET A 162 -2.54 -14.45 17.44
C MET A 162 -2.58 -15.70 18.31
N LYS A 163 -3.13 -15.55 19.52
CA LYS A 163 -3.41 -16.68 20.41
C LYS A 163 -4.90 -16.95 20.34
N LEU A 164 -5.27 -18.16 19.93
CA LEU A 164 -6.66 -18.61 19.92
C LEU A 164 -6.82 -19.70 20.97
N THR A 165 -7.66 -19.42 21.96
CA THR A 165 -8.02 -20.38 23.01
C THR A 165 -9.33 -21.05 22.63
N THR A 166 -9.30 -22.37 22.58
CA THR A 166 -10.42 -23.23 22.18
C THR A 166 -10.71 -24.15 23.35
N CYS A 167 -11.97 -24.15 23.81
CA CYS A 167 -12.41 -25.00 24.91
C CYS A 167 -13.37 -26.07 24.36
N LYS A 168 -12.99 -27.35 24.50
CA LYS A 168 -13.83 -28.50 24.14
C LYS A 168 -14.36 -29.16 25.42
N GLY A 169 -15.56 -29.72 25.37
CA GLY A 169 -16.17 -30.49 26.47
C GLY A 169 -17.36 -29.81 27.16
N SER A 170 -17.80 -30.39 28.29
CA SER A 170 -18.95 -29.90 29.05
C SER A 170 -18.72 -28.47 29.56
N LYS A 171 -19.78 -27.65 29.54
CA LYS A 171 -19.78 -26.26 30.03
C LYS A 171 -19.22 -26.11 31.46
N TRP A 172 -19.35 -27.17 32.26
CA TRP A 172 -18.94 -27.20 33.67
C TRP A 172 -17.48 -27.60 33.90
N ARG A 173 -16.82 -28.25 32.94
CA ARG A 173 -15.40 -28.63 32.99
C ARG A 173 -14.78 -28.57 31.58
N PRO A 174 -14.62 -27.36 31.01
CA PRO A 174 -14.04 -27.21 29.69
C PRO A 174 -12.56 -27.59 29.69
N ARG A 175 -12.13 -28.40 28.73
CA ARG A 175 -10.70 -28.59 28.42
C ARG A 175 -10.29 -27.53 27.40
N CYS A 176 -9.56 -26.53 27.86
CA CYS A 176 -9.10 -25.43 27.01
C CYS A 176 -7.66 -25.67 26.53
N SER A 177 -7.45 -25.56 25.23
CA SER A 177 -6.15 -25.55 24.58
C SER A 177 -5.90 -24.17 23.98
N THR A 178 -4.72 -23.61 24.19
CA THR A 178 -4.34 -22.32 23.58
C THR A 178 -3.35 -22.60 22.46
N VAL A 179 -3.69 -22.20 21.23
CA VAL A 179 -2.80 -22.30 20.07
C VAL A 179 -2.31 -20.90 19.72
N GLY A 180 -0.99 -20.71 19.72
CA GLY A 180 -0.36 -19.47 19.28
C GLY A 180 0.16 -19.62 17.86
N GLN A 181 -0.32 -18.81 16.93
CA GLN A 181 0.17 -18.80 15.54
C GLN A 181 0.62 -17.40 15.14
N LYS A 182 1.67 -17.33 14.32
CA LYS A 182 2.14 -16.09 13.72
C LYS A 182 2.13 -16.25 12.23
N PHE A 183 1.61 -15.25 11.54
CA PHE A 183 1.52 -15.24 10.08
C PHE A 183 2.11 -13.96 9.51
N SER A 184 2.73 -14.11 8.35
CA SER A 184 3.10 -13.03 7.45
C SER A 184 2.19 -13.07 6.22
N TYR A 185 1.89 -11.91 5.66
CA TYR A 185 0.97 -11.75 4.55
C TYR A 185 1.72 -11.26 3.31
N ALA A 186 1.29 -11.70 2.13
CA ALA A 186 1.80 -11.24 0.84
C ALA A 186 0.66 -11.07 -0.15
N ILE A 187 0.78 -10.03 -0.99
CA ILE A 187 -0.12 -9.76 -2.11
C ILE A 187 0.78 -9.62 -3.36
N PRO A 188 0.64 -10.47 -4.38
CA PRO A 188 1.39 -10.34 -5.61
C PRO A 188 0.87 -9.14 -6.40
N LEU A 189 1.77 -8.21 -6.74
CA LEU A 189 1.42 -6.97 -7.45
C LEU A 189 1.89 -6.96 -8.90
N GLU A 190 3.00 -7.61 -9.20
CA GLU A 190 3.56 -7.66 -10.55
C GLU A 190 4.45 -8.87 -10.77
N ILE A 191 4.50 -9.36 -12.01
CA ILE A 191 5.54 -10.26 -12.51
C ILE A 191 6.49 -9.46 -13.38
N ILE A 192 7.79 -9.62 -13.11
CA ILE A 192 8.86 -8.90 -13.80
C ILE A 192 9.73 -9.92 -14.55
N PHE A 193 9.77 -9.79 -15.87
CA PHE A 193 10.70 -10.56 -16.69
C PHE A 193 12.10 -9.95 -16.60
N MET A 194 13.00 -10.68 -15.98
CA MET A 194 14.41 -10.32 -15.90
C MET A 194 15.11 -10.72 -17.20
N THR A 195 15.86 -9.79 -17.79
CA THR A 195 16.63 -10.07 -19.00
C THR A 195 18.14 -9.99 -18.73
N PRO A 196 18.98 -10.68 -19.53
CA PRO A 196 20.43 -10.57 -19.43
C PRO A 196 20.95 -9.13 -19.61
N LEU A 197 20.17 -8.25 -20.24
CA LEU A 197 20.53 -6.84 -20.47
C LEU A 197 20.84 -6.06 -19.18
N ASN A 198 20.29 -6.49 -18.04
CA ASN A 198 20.56 -5.87 -16.75
C ASN A 198 22.04 -6.00 -16.32
N ARG A 199 22.71 -7.09 -16.71
CA ARG A 199 24.14 -7.32 -16.41
C ARG A 199 25.02 -7.19 -17.65
N TRP A 200 24.45 -6.81 -18.79
CA TRP A 200 25.20 -6.72 -20.03
C TRP A 200 26.04 -5.44 -20.04
N ASN A 201 27.34 -5.61 -19.86
CA ASN A 201 28.33 -4.54 -19.78
C ASN A 201 29.41 -4.73 -20.86
N PRO A 202 29.10 -4.48 -22.15
CA PRO A 202 30.04 -4.70 -23.25
C PRO A 202 31.23 -3.74 -23.21
N PHE A 203 31.08 -2.58 -22.56
CA PHE A 203 32.15 -1.58 -22.44
C PHE A 203 33.04 -1.78 -21.20
N ASN A 204 32.82 -2.85 -20.41
CA ASN A 204 33.55 -3.12 -19.17
C ASN A 204 33.60 -1.90 -18.23
N LEU A 205 32.48 -1.19 -18.12
CA LEU A 205 32.31 -0.04 -17.23
C LEU A 205 32.50 -0.49 -15.78
N GLU A 206 33.21 0.31 -15.01
CA GLU A 206 33.46 0.02 -13.61
C GLU A 206 32.19 0.21 -12.77
N TYR A 207 31.92 -0.73 -11.87
CA TYR A 207 30.86 -0.61 -10.87
C TYR A 207 31.49 -0.33 -9.51
N LYS A 208 31.22 0.86 -8.98
CA LYS A 208 31.86 1.39 -7.77
C LYS A 208 31.05 1.17 -6.49
N GLY A 209 30.07 0.26 -6.52
CA GLY A 209 29.28 -0.10 -5.35
C GLY A 209 28.16 0.87 -5.04
N SER A 210 27.91 1.08 -3.74
CA SER A 210 26.80 1.89 -3.26
C SER A 210 27.11 3.38 -3.38
N GLU A 211 26.16 4.19 -3.83
CA GLU A 211 26.28 5.67 -3.86
C GLU A 211 26.57 6.29 -2.48
N LYS A 212 26.26 5.56 -1.40
CA LYS A 212 26.54 6.00 -0.03
C LYS A 212 28.01 5.81 0.39
N GLU A 213 28.73 4.91 -0.27
CA GLU A 213 30.14 4.61 0.03
C GLU A 213 31.07 5.65 -0.61
N ALA A 214 32.26 5.85 -0.01
CA ALA A 214 33.23 6.83 -0.51
C ALA A 214 33.57 6.60 -1.99
N TYR A 215 33.79 5.33 -2.37
CA TYR A 215 34.13 4.97 -3.75
C TYR A 215 32.97 5.18 -4.73
N GLY A 216 31.72 4.92 -4.31
CA GLY A 216 30.54 5.12 -5.14
C GLY A 216 30.18 6.59 -5.38
N LYS A 217 30.63 7.51 -4.50
CA LYS A 217 30.49 8.96 -4.68
C LYS A 217 31.38 9.53 -5.78
N THR A 218 32.51 8.88 -6.07
CA THR A 218 33.46 9.30 -7.12
C THR A 218 32.83 9.35 -8.52
N VAL A 219 31.68 8.70 -8.72
CA VAL A 219 30.90 8.77 -9.97
C VAL A 219 30.44 10.20 -10.28
N PHE A 220 30.18 11.02 -9.25
CA PHE A 220 29.69 12.39 -9.34
C PHE A 220 30.74 13.46 -9.06
N GLU A 221 31.98 13.07 -8.76
CA GLU A 221 33.07 14.00 -8.49
C GLU A 221 33.26 14.96 -9.67
N ASP A 222 33.83 16.13 -9.38
CA ASP A 222 34.11 17.19 -10.36
C ASP A 222 32.87 17.75 -11.09
N GLY A 223 31.69 17.63 -10.49
CA GLY A 223 30.44 18.15 -11.07
C GLY A 223 29.91 17.33 -12.25
N ARG A 224 30.34 16.06 -12.36
CA ARG A 224 29.89 15.14 -13.41
C ARG A 224 28.38 14.90 -13.32
N SER A 225 27.70 15.14 -14.44
CA SER A 225 26.24 15.05 -14.54
C SER A 225 25.76 14.05 -15.60
N GLY A 226 26.67 13.28 -16.20
CA GLY A 226 26.36 12.33 -17.28
C GLY A 226 26.25 12.98 -18.66
N GLY A 227 26.95 14.11 -18.86
CA GLY A 227 27.07 14.76 -20.17
C GLY A 227 27.86 13.91 -21.18
N ARG A 228 27.84 14.31 -22.45
CA ARG A 228 28.52 13.58 -23.55
C ARG A 228 30.00 13.93 -23.72
N THR A 229 30.53 14.84 -22.91
CA THR A 229 31.94 15.23 -22.89
C THR A 229 32.69 14.50 -21.77
N PRO A 230 34.01 14.26 -21.90
CA PRO A 230 34.79 13.56 -20.87
C PRO A 230 34.69 14.18 -19.48
N ASP A 231 34.63 15.51 -19.39
CA ASP A 231 34.57 16.26 -18.12
C ASP A 231 33.20 16.17 -17.44
N LYS A 232 32.13 15.98 -18.24
CA LYS A 232 30.75 15.92 -17.72
C LYS A 232 30.20 14.51 -17.62
N ALA A 233 30.82 13.53 -18.28
CA ALA A 233 30.43 12.12 -18.23
C ALA A 233 30.60 11.54 -16.83
N TYR A 234 29.81 10.53 -16.45
CA TYR A 234 29.97 9.87 -15.16
C TYR A 234 31.24 9.03 -15.11
N ASN A 235 31.94 9.01 -13.98
CA ASN A 235 33.15 8.21 -13.80
C ASN A 235 32.80 6.79 -13.34
N GLY A 236 32.36 5.94 -14.27
CA GLY A 236 31.84 4.60 -13.99
C GLY A 236 30.35 4.60 -13.58
N THR A 237 29.94 3.54 -12.89
CA THR A 237 28.54 3.29 -12.48
C THR A 237 28.45 3.02 -10.97
N ASN A 238 27.30 3.29 -10.36
CA ASN A 238 27.02 2.94 -8.96
C ASN A 238 25.56 2.46 -8.79
N SER A 239 25.16 2.13 -7.56
CA SER A 239 23.80 1.64 -7.25
C SER A 239 22.66 2.58 -7.65
N LYS A 240 22.91 3.89 -7.76
CA LYS A 240 21.90 4.91 -8.12
C LYS A 240 21.92 5.26 -9.60
N LYS A 241 23.08 5.24 -10.24
CA LYS A 241 23.33 5.57 -11.64
C LYS A 241 23.89 4.32 -12.33
N TYR A 242 22.99 3.37 -12.54
CA TYR A 242 23.29 2.08 -13.13
C TYR A 242 23.02 2.10 -14.64
N TYR A 243 24.01 2.57 -15.41
CA TYR A 243 23.95 2.72 -16.87
C TYR A 243 25.03 1.87 -17.54
N GLN A 244 24.66 0.72 -18.10
CA GLN A 244 25.60 -0.20 -18.75
C GLN A 244 25.22 -0.52 -20.19
N THR A 245 23.93 -0.51 -20.51
CA THR A 245 23.42 -0.91 -21.82
C THR A 245 23.78 0.15 -22.86
N PRO A 246 24.43 -0.22 -23.98
CA PRO A 246 24.75 0.73 -25.03
C PRO A 246 23.50 1.42 -25.58
N SER A 247 23.55 2.75 -25.78
CA SER A 247 22.40 3.44 -26.35
C SER A 247 22.13 3.04 -27.81
N ALA A 248 23.13 2.55 -28.53
CA ALA A 248 22.98 2.08 -29.91
C ALA A 248 22.16 0.76 -30.01
N PHE A 249 22.00 0.03 -28.92
CA PHE A 249 21.16 -1.18 -28.89
C PHE A 249 19.67 -0.86 -29.09
N PHE A 250 19.26 0.37 -28.76
CA PHE A 250 17.88 0.82 -28.86
C PHE A 250 17.73 1.83 -29.99
N SER A 251 16.85 1.53 -30.95
CA SER A 251 16.57 2.42 -32.09
C SER A 251 15.51 3.48 -31.77
N GLY A 252 14.75 3.32 -30.68
CA GLY A 252 13.65 4.21 -30.28
C GLY A 252 13.86 5.01 -28.99
N GLN A 253 12.93 5.92 -28.72
CA GLN A 253 12.74 6.53 -27.40
C GLN A 253 11.93 5.62 -26.47
N GLU A 254 11.92 5.92 -25.18
CA GLU A 254 11.06 5.20 -24.24
C GLU A 254 9.58 5.45 -24.55
N VAL A 255 8.79 4.37 -24.55
CA VAL A 255 7.34 4.45 -24.73
C VAL A 255 6.71 4.99 -23.45
N SER A 256 5.92 6.06 -23.57
CA SER A 256 5.18 6.69 -22.47
C SER A 256 6.06 7.31 -21.37
N ALA A 257 7.10 8.08 -21.71
CA ALA A 257 7.94 8.78 -20.73
C ALA A 257 7.13 9.70 -19.79
N ASP A 258 7.29 9.54 -18.48
CA ASP A 258 6.66 10.36 -17.44
C ASP A 258 7.71 11.26 -16.78
N ALA A 259 7.31 12.41 -16.23
CA ALA A 259 8.17 13.27 -15.42
C ALA A 259 8.72 12.54 -14.17
N ALA A 260 8.04 11.49 -13.70
CA ALA A 260 8.52 10.60 -12.64
C ALA A 260 9.69 9.67 -13.07
N ASP A 261 9.91 9.49 -14.38
CA ASP A 261 11.04 8.73 -14.93
C ASP A 261 12.30 9.63 -14.93
N THR A 262 12.85 9.87 -13.74
CA THR A 262 14.02 10.74 -13.52
C THR A 262 15.33 10.25 -14.16
N THR A 263 15.29 9.19 -14.97
CA THR A 263 16.43 8.68 -15.73
C THR A 263 16.54 9.37 -17.09
N ARG A 264 17.60 10.16 -17.29
CA ARG A 264 17.95 10.72 -18.61
C ARG A 264 18.00 9.61 -19.67
N ASN A 265 17.33 9.83 -20.81
CA ASN A 265 17.21 8.88 -21.92
C ASN A 265 18.55 8.30 -22.42
N SER A 266 19.63 9.07 -22.32
CA SER A 266 21.00 8.59 -22.56
C SER A 266 21.96 9.42 -21.73
N VAL A 267 23.03 8.80 -21.23
CA VAL A 267 24.08 9.47 -20.46
C VAL A 267 25.46 9.05 -20.97
N GLY A 268 26.44 9.92 -20.83
CA GLY A 268 27.85 9.57 -21.03
C GLY A 268 28.43 8.95 -19.76
N VAL A 269 29.10 7.82 -19.90
CA VAL A 269 29.83 7.13 -18.84
C VAL A 269 31.25 6.87 -19.34
N LEU A 270 32.25 7.19 -18.51
CA LEU A 270 33.65 6.86 -18.79
C LEU A 270 33.90 5.37 -18.59
N ASP A 271 34.56 4.75 -19.55
CA ASP A 271 35.16 3.43 -19.37
C ASP A 271 36.48 3.53 -18.57
N LYS A 272 37.05 2.38 -18.22
CA LYS A 272 38.32 2.30 -17.47
C LYS A 272 39.51 2.96 -18.18
N LYS A 273 39.40 3.22 -19.49
CA LYS A 273 40.41 3.87 -20.32
C LYS A 273 40.14 5.38 -20.49
N GLY A 274 39.10 5.91 -19.86
CA GLY A 274 38.72 7.32 -19.93
C GLY A 274 37.95 7.69 -21.21
N ALA A 275 37.52 6.72 -22.03
CA ALA A 275 36.71 7.02 -23.20
C ALA A 275 35.22 7.14 -22.83
N VAL A 276 34.54 8.13 -23.39
CA VAL A 276 33.10 8.36 -23.14
C VAL A 276 32.28 7.35 -23.93
N ARG A 277 31.44 6.59 -23.23
CA ARG A 277 30.47 5.66 -23.80
C ARG A 277 29.06 6.16 -23.54
N ILE A 278 28.23 6.19 -24.59
CA ILE A 278 26.83 6.61 -24.46
C ILE A 278 26.00 5.38 -24.10
N THR A 279 25.44 5.40 -22.90
CA THR A 279 24.67 4.30 -22.33
C THR A 279 23.27 4.74 -21.89
N ARG A 280 22.39 3.75 -21.70
CA ARG A 280 21.06 3.91 -21.11
C ARG A 280 20.97 3.10 -19.81
N ALA A 281 19.96 3.44 -19.00
CA ALA A 281 19.77 2.80 -17.69
C ALA A 281 19.45 1.30 -17.88
N SER A 282 20.22 0.44 -17.22
CA SER A 282 20.11 -1.03 -17.35
C SER A 282 19.11 -1.64 -16.37
N GLY A 283 18.38 -0.82 -15.62
CA GLY A 283 17.37 -1.26 -14.66
C GLY A 283 16.13 -1.87 -15.33
N THR A 284 15.25 -2.42 -14.49
CA THR A 284 13.94 -2.93 -14.90
C THR A 284 13.04 -1.78 -15.36
N ARG A 285 12.47 -1.91 -16.56
CA ARG A 285 11.58 -0.92 -17.19
C ARG A 285 10.18 -1.51 -17.35
N ILE A 286 9.15 -0.68 -17.53
CA ILE A 286 7.83 -1.21 -17.93
C ILE A 286 7.91 -1.73 -19.37
N PHE A 287 8.40 -0.88 -20.27
CA PHE A 287 8.68 -1.20 -21.66
C PHE A 287 10.15 -0.93 -21.99
N PHE A 288 10.76 -1.83 -22.76
CA PHE A 288 11.99 -1.50 -23.45
C PHE A 288 11.69 -0.51 -24.59
N PRO A 289 12.62 0.41 -24.87
CA PRO A 289 12.62 1.11 -26.15
C PRO A 289 12.68 0.10 -27.30
N LEU A 290 12.30 0.54 -28.51
CA LEU A 290 12.38 -0.29 -29.72
C LEU A 290 13.77 -0.93 -29.86
N ILE A 291 13.80 -2.25 -29.96
CA ILE A 291 15.00 -3.04 -30.27
C ILE A 291 14.85 -3.48 -31.72
N ASP A 292 15.90 -3.24 -32.52
CA ASP A 292 15.88 -3.58 -33.94
C ASP A 292 15.71 -5.10 -34.14
N GLY A 293 14.84 -5.50 -35.06
CA GLY A 293 14.47 -6.90 -35.32
C GLY A 293 13.57 -7.58 -34.27
N VAL A 294 13.31 -6.97 -33.11
CA VAL A 294 12.49 -7.58 -32.03
C VAL A 294 11.23 -6.78 -31.72
N GLY A 295 11.29 -5.46 -31.83
CA GLY A 295 10.15 -4.57 -31.52
C GLY A 295 10.19 -4.01 -30.09
N VAL A 296 9.03 -3.60 -29.59
CA VAL A 296 8.85 -3.07 -28.23
C VAL A 296 8.47 -4.23 -27.30
N LEU A 297 9.27 -4.44 -26.26
CA LEU A 297 9.04 -5.51 -25.29
C LEU A 297 8.60 -4.96 -23.94
N ARG A 298 7.59 -5.59 -23.34
CA ARG A 298 7.16 -5.30 -21.97
C ARG A 298 7.91 -6.20 -20.98
N GLN A 299 8.44 -5.66 -19.89
CA GLN A 299 9.05 -6.47 -18.83
C GLN A 299 8.15 -6.61 -17.60
N ARG A 300 7.38 -5.57 -17.25
CA ARG A 300 6.57 -5.54 -16.03
C ARG A 300 5.11 -5.77 -16.37
N TYR A 301 4.55 -6.83 -15.79
CA TYR A 301 3.16 -7.22 -15.91
C TYR A 301 2.49 -7.06 -14.54
N PRO A 302 1.85 -5.90 -14.27
CA PRO A 302 1.09 -5.72 -13.05
C PRO A 302 -0.05 -6.73 -13.01
N ILE A 303 -0.05 -7.61 -12.00
CA ILE A 303 -1.11 -8.58 -11.79
C ILE A 303 -2.10 -7.94 -10.83
N MET A 304 -3.35 -7.86 -11.27
CA MET A 304 -4.36 -7.09 -10.57
C MET A 304 -4.90 -7.86 -9.36
N PRO A 305 -4.76 -7.35 -8.12
CA PRO A 305 -5.63 -7.80 -7.04
C PRO A 305 -7.05 -7.31 -7.33
N VAL A 306 -8.02 -8.23 -7.32
CA VAL A 306 -9.40 -8.02 -7.79
C VAL A 306 -9.95 -6.65 -7.41
N HIS A 307 -10.13 -5.78 -8.40
CA HIS A 307 -11.06 -4.66 -8.26
C HIS A 307 -12.45 -5.22 -8.59
N GLY A 308 -13.44 -4.92 -7.75
CA GLY A 308 -14.80 -4.91 -8.29
C GLY A 308 -14.88 -3.77 -9.29
N GLU A 309 -15.48 -4.01 -10.46
CA GLU A 309 -15.72 -2.95 -11.45
C GLU A 309 -16.20 -1.67 -10.77
N GLY A 310 -15.55 -0.54 -11.08
CA GLY A 310 -15.93 0.77 -10.58
C GLY A 310 -15.54 1.11 -9.13
N SER A 311 -14.81 0.25 -8.41
CA SER A 311 -14.28 0.63 -7.08
C SER A 311 -12.80 0.27 -6.90
N PRO A 312 -11.94 1.22 -6.49
CA PRO A 312 -10.68 0.86 -5.88
C PRO A 312 -11.01 0.19 -4.54
N ARG A 313 -11.06 -1.14 -4.51
CA ARG A 313 -11.06 -1.85 -3.23
C ARG A 313 -9.68 -1.67 -2.62
N THR A 314 -9.53 -0.61 -1.82
CA THR A 314 -8.49 -0.55 -0.80
C THR A 314 -8.53 -1.86 -0.02
N ILE A 315 -7.36 -2.45 0.27
CA ILE A 315 -7.22 -3.58 1.18
C ILE A 315 -7.87 -3.19 2.50
N ARG A 316 -9.16 -3.53 2.66
CA ARG A 316 -9.84 -3.44 3.94
C ARG A 316 -9.50 -4.74 4.64
N GLY A 317 -8.49 -4.70 5.49
CA GLY A 317 -8.39 -5.71 6.53
C GLY A 317 -9.74 -5.81 7.23
N SER A 318 -10.19 -7.01 7.59
CA SER A 318 -11.49 -7.28 8.22
C SER A 318 -11.66 -6.68 9.62
N GLY A 319 -10.99 -5.56 9.91
CA GLY A 319 -11.38 -4.69 10.99
C GLY A 319 -12.75 -4.10 10.65
N VAL A 320 -13.69 -4.28 11.57
CA VAL A 320 -14.95 -3.55 11.60
C VAL A 320 -14.64 -2.09 11.27
N LEU A 321 -15.19 -1.58 10.17
CA LEU A 321 -15.13 -0.15 9.90
C LEU A 321 -15.71 0.53 11.13
N PRO A 322 -15.01 1.51 11.74
CA PRO A 322 -15.61 2.31 12.79
C PRO A 322 -16.94 2.83 12.26
N THR A 323 -18.05 2.34 12.82
CA THR A 323 -19.40 2.81 12.50
C THR A 323 -19.64 4.20 13.06
N GLU A 324 -18.71 4.69 13.88
CA GLU A 324 -18.74 6.02 14.46
C GLU A 324 -17.81 6.95 13.66
N PRO A 325 -18.28 8.16 13.31
CA PRO A 325 -17.44 9.18 12.69
C PRO A 325 -16.15 9.35 13.50
N PRO A 326 -14.99 9.56 12.84
CA PRO A 326 -13.75 9.81 13.56
C PRO A 326 -13.97 10.98 14.52
N GLU A 327 -13.76 10.72 15.80
CA GLU A 327 -13.85 11.68 16.89
C GLU A 327 -12.77 12.76 16.71
N ARG A 328 -13.12 13.80 15.95
CA ARG A 328 -12.27 14.96 15.70
C ARG A 328 -12.64 16.08 16.65
N PRO A 329 -11.65 16.85 17.13
CA PRO A 329 -11.93 18.11 17.80
C PRO A 329 -12.72 19.02 16.84
N ILE A 330 -13.71 19.73 17.37
CA ILE A 330 -14.53 20.66 16.59
C ILE A 330 -14.08 22.08 16.92
N THR A 331 -13.75 22.85 15.89
CA THR A 331 -13.53 24.30 16.03
C THR A 331 -14.85 25.02 15.78
N LEU A 332 -15.23 25.88 16.73
CA LEU A 332 -16.42 26.69 16.69
C LEU A 332 -16.03 28.15 16.53
N LYS A 333 -16.60 28.81 15.52
CA LYS A 333 -16.37 30.22 15.23
C LYS A 333 -17.55 31.07 15.70
N MET A 334 -17.24 32.19 16.36
CA MET A 334 -18.21 33.21 16.76
C MET A 334 -18.64 34.06 15.57
N GLU A 335 -19.88 34.55 15.59
CA GLU A 335 -20.32 35.61 14.67
C GLU A 335 -19.52 36.90 14.88
N ASP A 336 -19.35 37.71 13.84
CA ASP A 336 -18.54 38.92 13.93
C ASP A 336 -19.12 39.93 14.94
N ALA A 337 -18.22 40.58 15.69
CA ALA A 337 -18.54 41.63 16.64
C ALA A 337 -19.20 42.83 15.94
N THR A 338 -20.23 43.39 16.58
CA THR A 338 -21.00 44.52 16.02
C THR A 338 -20.67 45.86 16.67
N ARG A 339 -19.85 45.89 17.74
CA ARG A 339 -19.48 47.10 18.47
C ARG A 339 -18.22 47.75 17.90
N THR A 340 -18.29 49.06 17.65
CA THR A 340 -17.14 49.88 17.20
C THR A 340 -16.86 50.98 18.23
N PRO A 341 -15.59 51.22 18.63
CA PRO A 341 -14.38 50.43 18.35
C PRO A 341 -14.36 49.08 19.13
N PRO A 342 -13.66 48.02 18.66
CA PRO A 342 -12.59 47.97 17.65
C PRO A 342 -13.01 47.65 16.19
N GLY A 343 -14.30 47.44 15.91
CA GLY A 343 -14.80 47.11 14.56
C GLY A 343 -15.05 45.60 14.38
N ALA A 344 -15.50 45.19 13.20
CA ALA A 344 -15.92 43.80 12.94
C ALA A 344 -14.74 42.82 13.00
N HIS A 345 -14.86 41.80 13.86
CA HIS A 345 -13.89 40.71 14.01
C HIS A 345 -14.57 39.51 14.69
N SER A 346 -13.97 38.32 14.60
CA SER A 346 -14.48 37.08 15.21
C SER A 346 -13.40 36.32 15.95
N HIS A 347 -13.82 35.43 16.85
CA HIS A 347 -12.95 34.53 17.60
C HIS A 347 -13.40 33.08 17.45
N GLU A 348 -12.49 32.17 17.80
CA GLU A 348 -12.68 30.73 17.70
C GLU A 348 -12.41 30.04 19.04
N ILE A 349 -13.08 28.90 19.24
CA ILE A 349 -12.76 27.95 20.31
C ILE A 349 -12.66 26.54 19.75
N THR A 350 -11.86 25.68 20.37
CA THR A 350 -11.79 24.26 20.02
C THR A 350 -12.32 23.41 21.17
N LEU A 351 -13.27 22.53 20.87
CA LEU A 351 -13.77 21.52 21.79
C LEU A 351 -13.12 20.17 21.50
N THR A 352 -12.75 19.45 22.55
CA THR A 352 -12.29 18.06 22.41
C THR A 352 -13.46 17.14 22.09
N PRO A 353 -13.21 15.95 21.50
CA PRO A 353 -14.29 15.00 21.21
C PRO A 353 -15.12 14.60 22.44
N ASP A 354 -14.50 14.48 23.61
CA ASP A 354 -15.18 14.16 24.86
C ASP A 354 -16.11 15.29 25.33
N GLU A 355 -15.66 16.54 25.19
CA GLU A 355 -16.47 17.72 25.49
C GLU A 355 -17.68 17.78 24.56
N VAL A 356 -17.53 17.43 23.28
CA VAL A 356 -18.63 17.37 22.32
C VAL A 356 -19.64 16.28 22.71
N LYS A 357 -19.18 15.08 23.08
CA LYS A 357 -20.04 13.98 23.56
C LYS A 357 -20.81 14.38 24.82
N LEU A 358 -20.12 14.97 25.79
CA LEU A 358 -20.72 15.40 27.06
C LEU A 358 -21.70 16.56 26.86
N ALA A 359 -21.40 17.51 25.96
CA ALA A 359 -22.30 18.60 25.60
C ALA A 359 -23.56 18.10 24.87
N LYS A 360 -23.41 17.25 23.84
CA LYS A 360 -24.53 16.75 23.03
C LYS A 360 -25.37 15.70 23.78
N GLY A 361 -24.73 14.83 24.58
CA GLY A 361 -25.38 13.73 25.30
C GLY A 361 -25.89 14.11 26.69
N LYS A 362 -25.07 14.76 27.53
CA LYS A 362 -25.41 15.11 28.92
C LYS A 362 -25.81 16.57 29.13
N ARG A 363 -25.87 17.38 28.06
CA ARG A 363 -26.18 18.83 28.09
C ARG A 363 -25.26 19.62 29.02
N GLN A 364 -24.02 19.15 29.17
CA GLN A 364 -23.01 19.82 29.98
C GLN A 364 -22.50 21.08 29.26
N SER A 365 -22.15 22.12 30.03
CA SER A 365 -21.54 23.34 29.53
C SER A 365 -20.04 23.38 29.84
N PHE A 366 -19.27 24.04 28.98
CA PHE A 366 -17.81 24.11 29.08
C PHE A 366 -17.33 25.56 28.99
N LYS A 367 -16.42 25.92 29.90
CA LYS A 367 -15.79 27.24 29.92
C LYS A 367 -14.52 27.18 29.06
N LYS A 368 -14.42 28.05 28.05
CA LYS A 368 -13.31 28.14 27.10
C LYS A 368 -12.84 29.58 26.97
N ILE A 369 -11.55 29.75 26.73
CA ILE A 369 -10.95 31.03 26.35
C ILE A 369 -10.88 31.04 24.82
N THR A 370 -11.33 32.13 24.20
CA THR A 370 -11.32 32.27 22.75
C THR A 370 -9.94 32.62 22.21
N THR A 371 -9.71 32.41 20.92
CA THR A 371 -8.51 32.89 20.22
C THR A 371 -8.42 34.42 20.28
N THR A 372 -7.22 34.99 20.12
CA THR A 372 -7.04 36.45 20.12
C THR A 372 -7.55 37.05 18.82
N GLY A 373 -8.55 37.92 18.90
CA GLY A 373 -9.14 38.67 17.79
C GLY A 373 -9.15 40.16 18.11
N ALA A 374 -8.79 41.01 17.14
CA ALA A 374 -8.68 42.47 17.31
C ALA A 374 -7.99 42.92 18.63
N GLY A 375 -6.97 42.19 19.07
CA GLY A 375 -6.15 42.52 20.25
C GLY A 375 -6.70 42.06 21.61
N HIS A 376 -7.80 41.26 21.66
CA HIS A 376 -8.35 40.75 22.93
C HIS A 376 -8.93 39.33 22.82
N GLN A 377 -9.37 38.78 23.97
CA GLN A 377 -9.91 37.44 24.13
C GLN A 377 -11.15 37.48 25.05
N HIS A 378 -12.01 36.48 24.93
CA HIS A 378 -13.18 36.30 25.79
C HIS A 378 -13.12 35.00 26.56
N THR A 379 -13.77 34.99 27.72
CA THR A 379 -14.03 33.76 28.46
C THR A 379 -15.49 33.38 28.32
N ILE A 380 -15.76 32.35 27.49
CA ILE A 380 -17.11 31.94 27.14
C ILE A 380 -17.49 30.60 27.76
N THR A 381 -18.75 30.47 28.15
CA THR A 381 -19.37 29.19 28.53
C THR A 381 -20.26 28.72 27.39
N VAL A 382 -19.89 27.61 26.77
CA VAL A 382 -20.57 27.03 25.61
C VAL A 382 -21.45 25.85 25.98
N VAL A 383 -22.62 25.77 25.34
CA VAL A 383 -23.60 24.71 25.54
C VAL A 383 -24.23 24.29 24.21
N TRP A 384 -24.58 23.01 24.09
CA TRP A 384 -25.39 22.49 22.98
C TRP A 384 -26.87 22.47 23.36
N ARG A 385 -27.74 23.19 22.63
CA ARG A 385 -29.19 23.16 22.83
C ARG A 385 -29.93 23.23 21.51
N LYS A 386 -31.00 22.43 21.37
CA LYS A 386 -31.91 22.43 20.21
C LYS A 386 -31.19 22.34 18.85
N GLY A 387 -30.08 21.60 18.78
CA GLY A 387 -29.33 21.42 17.52
C GLY A 387 -28.30 22.51 17.20
N HIS A 388 -28.06 23.46 18.10
CA HIS A 388 -27.12 24.56 17.89
C HIS A 388 -26.15 24.73 19.07
N TRP A 389 -24.92 25.17 18.76
CA TRP A 389 -23.96 25.66 19.75
C TRP A 389 -24.30 27.10 20.14
N MET A 390 -24.38 27.35 21.44
CA MET A 390 -24.72 28.68 21.96
C MET A 390 -23.78 29.10 23.07
N ILE A 391 -23.55 30.40 23.14
CA ILE A 391 -22.87 31.04 24.27
C ILE A 391 -23.92 31.25 25.39
N GLN A 392 -23.74 30.53 26.49
CA GLN A 392 -24.58 30.67 27.68
C GLN A 392 -24.18 31.92 28.47
N HIS A 393 -22.88 32.10 28.66
CA HIS A 393 -22.30 33.23 29.37
C HIS A 393 -21.00 33.68 28.70
N CYS A 394 -20.79 34.99 28.56
CA CYS A 394 -19.54 35.55 28.06
C CYS A 394 -19.17 36.80 28.86
N ASP A 395 -18.04 36.74 29.56
CA ASP A 395 -17.56 37.80 30.45
C ASP A 395 -18.62 38.24 31.51
N ASP A 396 -18.28 39.20 32.37
CA ASP A 396 -19.21 39.70 33.41
C ASP A 396 -20.29 40.66 32.85
N THR A 397 -20.39 40.82 31.53
CA THR A 397 -21.26 41.80 30.87
C THR A 397 -22.04 41.17 29.70
N ASP A 398 -23.21 40.59 30.00
CA ASP A 398 -24.07 39.94 29.01
C ASP A 398 -25.39 40.69 28.80
N THR A 399 -25.74 41.01 27.55
CA THR A 399 -27.03 41.64 27.20
C THR A 399 -27.83 40.78 26.23
N GLY A 400 -28.51 39.74 26.74
CA GLY A 400 -29.60 39.00 26.07
C GLY A 400 -29.38 38.54 24.63
N LYS A 401 -29.54 39.46 23.66
CA LYS A 401 -29.38 39.25 22.21
C LYS A 401 -27.90 39.23 21.76
N TYR A 402 -27.03 39.95 22.46
CA TYR A 402 -25.59 39.99 22.20
C TYR A 402 -24.83 39.49 23.41
N LYS A 403 -23.76 38.74 23.17
CA LYS A 403 -22.89 38.16 24.19
C LYS A 403 -21.52 38.83 24.10
N CYS A 404 -20.84 38.91 25.24
CA CYS A 404 -19.55 39.59 25.37
C CYS A 404 -19.62 41.13 25.29
N LEU A 405 -18.56 41.77 25.80
CA LEU A 405 -18.45 43.23 25.94
C LEU A 405 -18.64 43.99 24.60
N ASP A 406 -18.20 43.38 23.52
CA ASP A 406 -18.09 43.85 22.14
C ASP A 406 -19.19 43.31 21.21
N ARG A 407 -20.20 42.67 21.80
CA ARG A 407 -21.49 42.31 21.17
C ARG A 407 -21.36 41.33 20.00
N HIS A 408 -20.81 40.16 20.29
CA HIS A 408 -20.88 39.00 19.42
C HIS A 408 -22.31 38.42 19.38
N GLY A 409 -22.61 37.74 18.27
CA GLY A 409 -23.81 36.91 18.16
C GLY A 409 -23.82 35.76 19.16
N LYS A 410 -25.02 35.30 19.53
CA LYS A 410 -25.22 34.26 20.54
C LYS A 410 -24.83 32.85 20.06
N TYR A 411 -24.83 32.63 18.74
CA TYR A 411 -24.63 31.32 18.13
C TYR A 411 -23.20 31.14 17.64
N LEU A 412 -22.76 29.88 17.62
CA LEU A 412 -21.45 29.48 17.11
C LEU A 412 -21.63 28.53 15.93
N ASN A 413 -20.81 28.71 14.90
CA ASN A 413 -20.81 27.86 13.71
C ASN A 413 -19.64 26.88 13.76
N GLU A 414 -19.86 25.64 13.37
CA GLU A 414 -18.78 24.66 13.18
C GLU A 414 -17.97 25.07 11.95
N ASP A 415 -16.65 25.23 12.10
CA ASP A 415 -15.77 25.47 10.95
C ASP A 415 -15.50 24.13 10.26
N ILE A 416 -16.04 23.97 9.05
CA ILE A 416 -16.00 22.71 8.29
C ILE A 416 -14.68 22.58 7.50
N ASN A 417 -13.77 23.56 7.58
CA ASN A 417 -12.54 23.59 6.79
C ASN A 417 -11.31 22.90 7.43
N VAL A 418 -11.50 21.94 8.34
CA VAL A 418 -10.40 21.19 9.00
C VAL A 418 -10.41 19.68 8.72
#